data_AF-K1WVU9-F1
#
_entry.id   AF-K1WVU9-F1
#
_cell.length_a   1.000
_cell.length_b   1.000
_cell.length_c   1.000
_cell.angle_alpha   90.00
_cell.angle_beta   90.00
_cell.angle_gamma   90.00
#
_symmetry.space_group_name_H-M   'P 1'
#
loop_
_entity.id
_entity.type
_entity.pdbx_description
1 polymer ?
#
loop_
_entity_poly.entity_id
_entity_poly.type
_entity_poly.pdbx_seq_one_letter_code
_entity_poly.pdbx_strand_id
1 'polypeptide(L)'
;MFDPTTLNPTLTYSTGKGLGFGNETLLQNHELCTKETCDLSMARYSYLPSLLGNATYLAIFAILIFPQILMGMRYGIWKYMLAMISGLVLEAIGYSGRILLYYDPFDNDAFLLNFIALTIGPAFFATAIYLCLGRVVLAYGEDVSRFRPRTYTIFFCLCDFGPLIMESAGVTIVSTSHTEKQTRIGKNIEMAGLISQVIALVLFATAATDFAIRARKAKSTWDERYQSVVKTPIFKAFLTSLGIATLTIFTRSIYRIIELSGGFTGSLFTGYEPIFMVFETFMIIIACTCLTVWHPALAFGDVWHQLNFDDGTEGPPKKMDEESGDEESQIGEKSVRVSIEEIGDAESQLGEKNVRVSMEKHGMRIQPS
;
A
#
# COMPACT_ATOMS: atom_id res chain seq x y z
N MET A 1 -29.35 35.15 -0.58
CA MET A 1 -29.17 36.34 -1.42
C MET A 1 -27.72 36.76 -1.23
N PHE A 2 -26.85 36.30 -2.13
CA PHE A 2 -25.42 36.62 -2.06
C PHE A 2 -25.23 38.04 -2.59
N ASP A 3 -24.59 38.89 -1.81
CA ASP A 3 -24.28 40.28 -2.16
C ASP A 3 -23.15 40.30 -3.21
N PRO A 4 -23.39 40.78 -4.44
CA PRO A 4 -22.40 40.75 -5.51
C PRO A 4 -21.37 41.90 -5.44
N THR A 5 -21.40 42.75 -4.41
CA THR A 5 -20.57 43.98 -4.38
C THR A 5 -19.17 43.83 -3.75
N THR A 6 -18.80 42.63 -3.27
CA THR A 6 -17.45 42.35 -2.74
C THR A 6 -16.61 41.42 -3.60
N LEU A 7 -16.99 41.16 -4.86
CA LEU A 7 -16.11 40.41 -5.79
C LEU A 7 -15.02 41.35 -6.33
N ASN A 8 -13.78 41.11 -5.90
CA ASN A 8 -12.60 41.67 -6.55
C ASN A 8 -12.62 41.21 -8.03
N PRO A 9 -12.68 42.11 -9.03
CA PRO A 9 -12.88 41.73 -10.44
C PRO A 9 -11.76 40.86 -11.03
N THR A 10 -10.68 40.66 -10.28
CA THR A 10 -9.53 39.81 -10.62
C THR A 10 -9.75 38.33 -10.30
N LEU A 11 -10.70 37.99 -9.41
CA LEU A 11 -10.94 36.61 -8.99
C LEU A 11 -11.81 35.86 -10.00
N THR A 12 -11.40 34.64 -10.32
CA THR A 12 -12.09 33.81 -11.31
C THR A 12 -13.08 32.86 -10.63
N TYR A 13 -14.36 33.00 -10.94
CA TYR A 13 -15.47 32.15 -10.49
C TYR A 13 -16.01 31.35 -11.67
N SER A 14 -16.11 30.02 -11.54
CA SER A 14 -16.62 29.13 -12.59
C SER A 14 -17.84 28.35 -12.10
N THR A 15 -18.95 28.39 -12.84
CA THR A 15 -20.18 27.67 -12.47
C THR A 15 -20.19 26.22 -12.94
N GLY A 16 -19.04 25.65 -13.33
CA GLY A 16 -18.94 24.25 -13.78
C GLY A 16 -19.71 23.89 -15.07
N LYS A 17 -20.29 24.89 -15.76
CA LYS A 17 -21.04 24.78 -17.03
C LYS A 17 -20.41 25.57 -18.17
N GLY A 18 -19.13 25.94 -18.05
CA GLY A 18 -18.42 26.79 -19.01
C GLY A 18 -18.80 28.27 -18.96
N LEU A 19 -19.56 28.70 -17.95
CA LEU A 19 -19.80 30.10 -17.65
C LEU A 19 -18.97 30.47 -16.43
N GLY A 20 -18.08 31.46 -16.58
CA GLY A 20 -17.26 31.98 -15.50
C GLY A 20 -17.15 33.50 -15.57
N PHE A 21 -16.95 34.12 -14.42
CA PHE A 21 -16.72 35.56 -14.30
C PHE A 21 -15.29 35.75 -13.77
N GLY A 22 -14.45 36.50 -14.47
CA GLY A 22 -13.04 36.69 -14.13
C GLY A 22 -12.15 36.80 -15.37
N ASN A 23 -10.83 36.72 -15.19
CA ASN A 23 -9.87 36.82 -16.29
C ASN A 23 -9.94 35.55 -17.17
N GLU A 24 -10.36 35.70 -18.43
CA GLU A 24 -10.50 34.61 -19.41
C GLU A 24 -9.21 33.79 -19.59
N THR A 25 -8.04 34.40 -19.41
CA THR A 25 -6.75 33.71 -19.50
C THR A 25 -6.54 32.71 -18.36
N LEU A 26 -7.07 32.99 -17.16
CA LEU A 26 -7.01 32.08 -16.00
C LEU A 26 -8.05 30.96 -16.11
N LEU A 27 -9.20 31.21 -16.74
CA LEU A 27 -10.19 30.18 -17.05
C LEU A 27 -9.68 29.16 -18.08
N GLN A 28 -8.85 29.61 -19.04
CA GLN A 28 -8.28 28.75 -20.07
C GLN A 28 -6.98 28.06 -19.62
N ASN A 29 -6.16 28.71 -18.78
CA ASN A 29 -4.88 28.17 -18.30
C ASN A 29 -4.92 27.90 -16.79
N HIS A 30 -5.30 26.66 -16.44
CA HIS A 30 -5.37 26.20 -15.04
C HIS A 30 -3.99 26.20 -14.34
N GLU A 31 -2.87 26.18 -15.10
CA GLU A 31 -1.51 26.25 -14.54
C GLU A 31 -1.16 27.63 -13.92
N LEU A 32 -1.93 28.67 -14.23
CA LEU A 32 -1.73 30.02 -13.69
C LEU A 32 -2.59 30.28 -12.44
N CYS A 33 -3.38 29.28 -12.01
CA CYS A 33 -4.20 29.38 -10.81
C CYS A 33 -3.37 29.22 -9.54
N THR A 34 -3.57 30.15 -8.63
CA THR A 34 -3.07 30.09 -7.25
C THR A 34 -4.22 30.43 -6.30
N LYS A 35 -4.03 30.20 -5.01
CA LYS A 35 -5.05 30.50 -3.97
C LYS A 35 -5.58 31.94 -3.98
N GLU A 36 -4.82 32.88 -4.53
CA GLU A 36 -5.17 34.30 -4.59
C GLU A 36 -5.84 34.69 -5.91
N THR A 37 -5.74 33.87 -6.95
CA THR A 37 -6.20 34.22 -8.31
C THR A 37 -7.44 33.42 -8.74
N CYS A 38 -7.63 32.22 -8.20
CA CYS A 38 -8.72 31.32 -8.59
C CYS A 38 -9.54 30.84 -7.40
N ASP A 39 -10.86 30.74 -7.61
CA ASP A 39 -11.76 30.16 -6.63
C ASP A 39 -11.55 28.63 -6.49
N LEU A 40 -11.79 28.08 -5.30
CA LEU A 40 -11.65 26.66 -4.98
C LEU A 40 -12.63 25.77 -5.79
N SER A 41 -13.66 26.38 -6.40
CA SER A 41 -14.55 25.73 -7.35
C SER A 41 -13.85 25.21 -8.62
N MET A 42 -12.65 25.72 -8.93
CA MET A 42 -11.83 25.27 -10.06
C MET A 42 -10.78 24.21 -9.68
N ALA A 43 -10.57 23.95 -8.38
CA ALA A 43 -9.67 22.91 -7.90
C ALA A 43 -10.33 21.51 -7.94
N ARG A 44 -9.52 20.45 -7.89
CA ARG A 44 -10.03 19.05 -7.84
C ARG A 44 -10.85 18.77 -6.59
N TYR A 45 -10.52 19.43 -5.48
CA TYR A 45 -11.30 19.43 -4.24
C TYR A 45 -11.94 20.80 -4.05
N SER A 46 -13.23 20.85 -3.72
CA SER A 46 -13.92 22.11 -3.40
C SER A 46 -13.70 22.55 -1.95
N TYR A 47 -12.75 21.93 -1.24
CA TYR A 47 -12.30 22.29 0.09
C TYR A 47 -10.77 22.29 0.15
N LEU A 48 -10.21 23.04 1.10
CA LEU A 48 -8.78 23.02 1.38
C LEU A 48 -8.47 21.92 2.42
N PRO A 49 -7.60 20.93 2.13
CA PRO A 49 -7.32 19.84 3.05
C PRO A 49 -6.76 20.32 4.40
N SER A 50 -7.22 19.80 5.53
CA SER A 50 -6.75 20.26 6.83
C SER A 50 -5.27 19.89 7.09
N LEU A 51 -4.41 20.89 7.28
CA LEU A 51 -2.97 20.66 7.48
C LEU A 51 -2.69 19.79 8.72
N LEU A 52 -3.36 20.10 9.84
CA LEU A 52 -3.14 19.41 11.11
C LEU A 52 -3.57 17.93 11.06
N GLY A 53 -4.72 17.64 10.44
CA GLY A 53 -5.22 16.27 10.30
C GLY A 53 -4.29 15.42 9.43
N ASN A 54 -3.95 15.94 8.24
CA ASN A 54 -3.09 15.23 7.30
C ASN A 54 -1.66 15.04 7.84
N ALA A 55 -1.10 16.04 8.55
CA ALA A 55 0.20 15.92 9.21
C ALA A 55 0.20 14.89 10.36
N THR A 56 -0.90 14.82 11.12
CA THR A 56 -1.05 13.82 12.19
C THR A 56 -1.08 12.40 11.62
N TYR A 57 -1.82 12.18 10.54
CA TYR A 57 -1.86 10.87 9.88
C TYR A 57 -0.52 10.47 9.27
N LEU A 58 0.16 11.41 8.61
CA LEU A 58 1.52 11.20 8.12
C LEU A 58 2.47 10.75 9.24
N ALA A 59 2.43 11.44 10.39
CA ALA A 59 3.24 11.09 11.54
C ALA A 59 2.92 9.68 12.07
N ILE A 60 1.64 9.30 12.14
CA ILE A 60 1.21 7.96 12.58
C ILE A 60 1.77 6.88 11.65
N PHE A 61 1.63 7.04 10.32
CA PHE A 61 2.18 6.06 9.37
C PHE A 61 3.70 5.97 9.46
N ALA A 62 4.40 7.10 9.58
CA ALA A 62 5.84 7.12 9.76
C ALA A 62 6.28 6.40 11.04
N ILE A 63 5.57 6.61 12.16
CA ILE A 63 5.86 5.94 13.44
C ILE A 63 5.64 4.43 13.34
N LEU A 64 4.63 3.97 12.61
CA LEU A 64 4.34 2.54 12.43
C LEU A 64 5.38 1.80 11.58
N ILE A 65 6.20 2.49 10.78
CA ILE A 65 7.27 1.87 9.98
C ILE A 65 8.37 1.29 10.90
N PHE A 66 8.76 2.00 11.95
CA PHE A 66 9.84 1.59 12.85
C PHE A 66 9.61 0.22 13.52
N PRO A 67 8.48 -0.05 14.20
CA PRO A 67 8.24 -1.36 14.82
C PRO A 67 8.18 -2.49 13.78
N GLN A 68 7.69 -2.22 12.56
CA GLN A 68 7.64 -3.22 11.48
C GLN A 68 9.04 -3.60 10.98
N ILE A 69 9.94 -2.63 10.84
CA ILE A 69 11.35 -2.90 10.49
C ILE A 69 12.04 -3.68 11.61
N LEU A 70 11.87 -3.24 12.87
CA LEU A 70 12.51 -3.88 14.03
C LEU A 70 12.06 -5.33 14.20
N MET A 71 10.75 -5.60 14.14
CA MET A 71 10.23 -6.96 14.24
C MET A 71 10.54 -7.79 12.99
N GLY A 72 10.46 -7.21 11.80
CA GLY A 72 10.76 -7.89 10.54
C GLY A 72 12.21 -8.38 10.47
N MET A 73 13.18 -7.54 10.86
CA MET A 73 14.59 -7.92 10.90
C MET A 73 14.90 -8.90 12.05
N ARG A 74 14.34 -8.67 13.25
CA ARG A 74 14.60 -9.53 14.41
C ARG A 74 14.12 -10.97 14.21
N TYR A 75 12.98 -11.15 13.55
CA TYR A 75 12.35 -12.46 13.37
C TYR A 75 12.45 -12.99 11.93
N GLY A 76 13.24 -12.35 11.07
CA GLY A 76 13.50 -12.84 9.70
C GLY A 76 12.25 -12.99 8.80
N ILE A 77 11.20 -12.19 9.02
CA ILE A 77 9.93 -12.30 8.27
C ILE A 77 9.91 -11.34 7.07
N TRP A 78 10.79 -11.60 6.10
CA TRP A 78 11.03 -10.69 4.97
C TRP A 78 9.79 -10.40 4.11
N LYS A 79 9.03 -11.44 3.72
CA LYS A 79 7.87 -11.28 2.81
C LYS A 79 6.76 -10.42 3.42
N TYR A 80 6.45 -10.63 4.70
CA TYR A 80 5.45 -9.84 5.43
C TYR A 80 5.95 -8.41 5.67
N MET A 81 7.21 -8.27 6.10
CA MET A 81 7.85 -6.98 6.33
C MET A 81 7.81 -6.11 5.07
N LEU A 82 8.20 -6.66 3.91
CA LEU A 82 8.19 -5.94 2.64
C LEU A 82 6.78 -5.44 2.27
N ALA A 83 5.76 -6.28 2.43
CA ALA A 83 4.38 -5.90 2.17
C ALA A 83 3.92 -4.77 3.11
N MET A 84 4.11 -4.92 4.43
CA MET A 84 3.71 -3.90 5.41
C MET A 84 4.43 -2.56 5.20
N ILE A 85 5.75 -2.58 5.01
CA ILE A 85 6.53 -1.35 4.79
C ILE A 85 6.11 -0.66 3.50
N SER A 86 5.93 -1.41 2.40
CA SER A 86 5.51 -0.83 1.12
C SER A 86 4.16 -0.11 1.26
N GLY A 87 3.20 -0.73 1.95
CA GLY A 87 1.91 -0.09 2.23
C GLY A 87 2.04 1.17 3.09
N LEU A 88 2.83 1.12 4.18
CA LEU A 88 3.02 2.26 5.08
C LEU A 88 3.72 3.45 4.40
N VAL A 89 4.73 3.16 3.57
CA VAL A 89 5.45 4.18 2.79
C VAL A 89 4.52 4.82 1.76
N LEU A 90 3.68 4.04 1.08
CA LEU A 90 2.70 4.56 0.12
C LEU A 90 1.64 5.44 0.81
N GLU A 91 1.12 5.03 1.96
CA GLU A 91 0.20 5.88 2.75
C GLU A 91 0.89 7.20 3.16
N ALA A 92 2.14 7.13 3.65
CA ALA A 92 2.92 8.33 3.98
C ALA A 92 3.15 9.27 2.78
N ILE A 93 3.47 8.72 1.61
CA ILE A 93 3.59 9.49 0.36
C ILE A 93 2.24 10.13 0.00
N GLY A 94 1.14 9.39 0.15
CA GLY A 94 -0.21 9.87 -0.09
C GLY A 94 -0.56 11.11 0.75
N TYR A 95 -0.36 11.04 2.08
CA TYR A 95 -0.59 12.20 2.95
C TYR A 95 0.39 13.34 2.72
N SER A 96 1.62 13.05 2.28
CA SER A 96 2.56 14.09 1.86
C SER A 96 2.03 14.86 0.65
N GLY A 97 1.53 14.16 -0.39
CA GLY A 97 0.84 14.79 -1.53
C GLY A 97 -0.39 15.60 -1.10
N ARG A 98 -1.12 15.12 -0.10
CA ARG A 98 -2.28 15.84 0.45
C ARG A 98 -1.90 17.13 1.21
N ILE A 99 -0.74 17.15 1.87
CA ILE A 99 -0.17 18.37 2.45
C ILE A 99 0.30 19.33 1.36
N LEU A 100 0.88 18.83 0.26
CA LEU A 100 1.23 19.67 -0.89
C LEU A 100 -0.02 20.35 -1.48
N LEU A 101 -1.14 19.62 -1.59
CA LEU A 101 -2.44 20.15 -2.02
C LEU A 101 -3.01 21.22 -1.06
N TYR A 102 -2.61 21.21 0.22
CA TYR A 102 -2.96 22.33 1.11
C TYR A 102 -2.24 23.60 0.67
N TYR A 103 -1.01 23.54 0.20
CA TYR A 103 -0.24 24.71 -0.27
C TYR A 103 -0.65 25.16 -1.67
N ASP A 104 -0.79 24.20 -2.59
CA ASP A 104 -1.23 24.42 -3.96
C ASP A 104 -2.32 23.41 -4.36
N PRO A 105 -3.62 23.80 -4.25
CA PRO A 105 -4.73 22.89 -4.56
C PRO A 105 -4.94 22.65 -6.06
N PHE A 106 -4.24 23.38 -6.94
CA PHE A 106 -4.36 23.27 -8.39
C PHE A 106 -3.29 22.35 -9.01
N ASP A 107 -2.31 21.93 -8.21
CA ASP A 107 -1.24 21.04 -8.66
C ASP A 107 -1.77 19.62 -8.95
N ASN A 108 -1.79 19.27 -10.25
CA ASN A 108 -2.21 17.96 -10.72
C ASN A 108 -1.24 16.85 -10.28
N ASP A 109 0.05 17.13 -10.15
CA ASP A 109 1.04 16.12 -9.75
C ASP A 109 0.88 15.79 -8.26
N ALA A 110 0.65 16.81 -7.41
CA ALA A 110 0.31 16.60 -6.01
C ALA A 110 -0.99 15.81 -5.84
N PHE A 111 -2.00 16.07 -6.70
CA PHE A 111 -3.24 15.30 -6.74
C PHE A 111 -3.02 13.84 -7.10
N LEU A 112 -2.28 13.58 -8.20
CA LEU A 112 -1.97 12.23 -8.65
C LEU A 112 -1.15 11.46 -7.62
N LEU A 113 -0.13 12.10 -7.03
CA LEU A 113 0.69 11.55 -5.97
C LEU A 113 -0.17 11.11 -4.78
N ASN A 114 -1.04 11.99 -4.29
CA ASN A 114 -1.98 11.66 -3.22
C ASN A 114 -2.90 10.50 -3.60
N PHE A 115 -3.58 10.60 -4.75
CA PHE A 115 -4.63 9.67 -5.12
C PHE A 115 -4.10 8.26 -5.41
N ILE A 116 -3.03 8.16 -6.20
CA ILE A 116 -2.44 6.89 -6.59
C ILE A 116 -1.81 6.20 -5.37
N ALA A 117 -1.04 6.93 -4.57
CA ALA A 117 -0.35 6.34 -3.42
C ALA A 117 -1.36 5.81 -2.38
N LEU A 118 -2.40 6.57 -2.06
CA LEU A 118 -3.46 6.12 -1.15
C LEU A 118 -4.24 4.92 -1.72
N THR A 119 -4.36 4.80 -3.04
CA THR A 119 -5.10 3.70 -3.68
C THR A 119 -4.27 2.40 -3.67
N ILE A 120 -2.96 2.47 -3.89
CA ILE A 120 -2.07 1.31 -3.92
C ILE A 120 -1.77 0.78 -2.50
N GLY A 121 -1.63 1.67 -1.50
CA GLY A 121 -1.25 1.31 -0.12
C GLY A 121 -2.02 0.12 0.48
N PRO A 122 -3.37 0.10 0.47
CA PRO A 122 -4.17 -0.99 1.01
C PRO A 122 -3.96 -2.35 0.40
N ALA A 123 -3.63 -2.42 -0.90
CA ALA A 123 -3.40 -3.70 -1.56
C ALA A 123 -2.18 -4.42 -0.97
N PHE A 124 -1.19 -3.67 -0.50
CA PHE A 124 -0.04 -4.22 0.22
C PHE A 124 -0.43 -4.73 1.61
N PHE A 125 -1.32 -4.04 2.33
CA PHE A 125 -1.85 -4.54 3.61
C PHE A 125 -2.70 -5.80 3.42
N ALA A 126 -3.52 -5.85 2.37
CA ALA A 126 -4.27 -7.05 1.99
C ALA A 126 -3.32 -8.23 1.66
N THR A 127 -2.26 -7.97 0.89
CA THR A 127 -1.20 -8.96 0.63
C THR A 127 -0.56 -9.49 1.91
N ALA A 128 -0.28 -8.63 2.90
CA ALA A 128 0.25 -9.04 4.20
C ALA A 128 -0.73 -9.94 4.96
N ILE A 129 -2.04 -9.65 4.91
CA ILE A 129 -3.10 -10.51 5.47
C ILE A 129 -3.15 -11.86 4.75
N TYR A 130 -3.02 -11.88 3.42
CA TYR A 130 -3.06 -13.13 2.64
C TYR A 130 -1.89 -14.05 2.98
N LEU A 131 -0.68 -13.47 3.10
CA LEU A 131 0.51 -14.19 3.56
C LEU A 131 0.30 -14.79 4.95
N CYS A 132 -0.27 -14.01 5.88
CA CYS A 132 -0.60 -14.48 7.22
C CYS A 132 -1.62 -15.61 7.21
N LEU A 133 -2.71 -15.47 6.45
CA LEU A 133 -3.75 -16.49 6.36
C LEU A 133 -3.19 -17.80 5.80
N GLY A 134 -2.35 -17.76 4.77
CA GLY A 134 -1.72 -18.97 4.23
C GLY A 134 -0.90 -19.73 5.27
N ARG A 135 -0.21 -19.03 6.18
CA ARG A 135 0.52 -19.64 7.31
C ARG A 135 -0.40 -20.21 8.38
N VAL A 136 -1.50 -19.50 8.68
CA VAL A 136 -2.54 -19.99 9.59
C VAL A 136 -3.12 -21.30 9.07
N VAL A 137 -3.39 -21.40 7.77
CA VAL A 137 -3.90 -22.64 7.16
C VAL A 137 -2.92 -23.80 7.34
N LEU A 138 -1.62 -23.58 7.10
CA LEU A 138 -0.59 -24.60 7.33
C LEU A 138 -0.52 -25.03 8.80
N ALA A 139 -0.68 -24.09 9.75
CA ALA A 139 -0.63 -24.39 11.19
C ALA A 139 -1.84 -25.20 11.70
N TYR A 140 -3.03 -25.04 11.10
CA TYR A 140 -4.21 -25.86 11.44
C TYR A 140 -4.27 -27.21 10.68
N GLY A 141 -3.44 -27.37 9.65
CA GLY A 141 -3.39 -28.54 8.78
C GLY A 141 -4.00 -28.28 7.40
N GLU A 142 -3.27 -28.64 6.34
CA GLU A 142 -3.70 -28.45 4.95
C GLU A 142 -4.97 -29.26 4.63
N ASP A 143 -5.15 -30.41 5.28
CA ASP A 143 -6.31 -31.32 5.09
C ASP A 143 -7.65 -30.71 5.53
N VAL A 144 -7.63 -29.69 6.38
CA VAL A 144 -8.83 -28.96 6.81
C VAL A 144 -9.23 -27.91 5.76
N SER A 145 -8.28 -27.47 4.92
CA SER A 145 -8.50 -26.50 3.85
C SER A 145 -8.94 -27.20 2.56
N ARG A 146 -9.93 -26.62 1.87
CA ARG A 146 -10.40 -27.14 0.58
C ARG A 146 -9.39 -26.89 -0.56
N PHE A 147 -8.45 -25.96 -0.36
CA PHE A 147 -7.50 -25.50 -1.38
C PHE A 147 -6.11 -25.26 -0.81
N ARG A 148 -5.10 -25.42 -1.67
CA ARG A 148 -3.69 -25.18 -1.32
C ARG A 148 -3.46 -23.70 -0.95
N PRO A 149 -2.82 -23.41 0.20
CA PRO A 149 -2.58 -22.04 0.68
C PRO A 149 -1.83 -21.13 -0.31
N ARG A 150 -0.89 -21.69 -1.07
CA ARG A 150 -0.06 -20.96 -2.04
C ARG A 150 -0.88 -20.42 -3.21
N THR A 151 -1.75 -21.25 -3.78
CA THR A 151 -2.59 -20.87 -4.92
C THR A 151 -3.56 -19.77 -4.54
N TYR A 152 -4.14 -19.86 -3.35
CA TYR A 152 -5.06 -18.86 -2.82
C TYR A 152 -4.35 -17.50 -2.67
N THR A 153 -3.22 -17.46 -1.98
CA THR A 153 -2.45 -16.22 -1.74
C THR A 153 -2.07 -15.53 -3.05
N ILE A 154 -1.59 -16.28 -4.05
CA ILE A 154 -1.21 -15.73 -5.36
C ILE A 154 -2.45 -15.21 -6.11
N PHE A 155 -3.54 -15.99 -6.11
CA PHE A 155 -4.76 -15.61 -6.81
C PHE A 155 -5.35 -14.30 -6.27
N PHE A 156 -5.47 -14.15 -4.94
CA PHE A 156 -6.02 -12.92 -4.35
C PHE A 156 -5.08 -11.72 -4.53
N CYS A 157 -3.76 -11.91 -4.46
CA CYS A 157 -2.83 -10.84 -4.85
C CYS A 157 -3.05 -10.39 -6.30
N LEU A 158 -3.19 -11.31 -7.25
CA LEU A 158 -3.46 -10.95 -8.65
C LEU A 158 -4.80 -10.22 -8.82
N CYS A 159 -5.82 -10.65 -8.08
CA CYS A 159 -7.12 -9.99 -8.07
C CYS A 159 -7.11 -8.61 -7.41
N ASP A 160 -6.12 -8.28 -6.59
CA ASP A 160 -5.95 -6.94 -6.02
C ASP A 160 -5.05 -6.05 -6.90
N PHE A 161 -3.92 -6.56 -7.41
CA PHE A 161 -3.00 -5.77 -8.25
C PHE A 161 -3.50 -5.56 -9.68
N GLY A 162 -4.31 -6.48 -10.23
CA GLY A 162 -4.91 -6.32 -11.56
C GLY A 162 -5.80 -5.07 -11.65
N PRO A 163 -6.79 -4.90 -10.76
CA PRO A 163 -7.60 -3.69 -10.67
C PRO A 163 -6.81 -2.40 -10.44
N LEU A 164 -5.73 -2.41 -9.65
CA LEU A 164 -4.90 -1.21 -9.44
C LEU A 164 -4.32 -0.64 -10.74
N ILE A 165 -4.02 -1.50 -11.72
CA ILE A 165 -3.56 -1.06 -13.04
C ILE A 165 -4.69 -0.34 -13.77
N MET A 166 -5.92 -0.88 -13.71
CA MET A 166 -7.11 -0.25 -14.29
C MET A 166 -7.37 1.10 -13.64
N GLU A 167 -7.30 1.19 -12.32
CA GLU A 167 -7.50 2.43 -11.57
C GLU A 167 -6.47 3.48 -11.93
N SER A 168 -5.18 3.13 -11.92
CA SER A 168 -4.10 4.04 -12.28
C SER A 168 -4.25 4.56 -13.72
N ALA A 169 -4.65 3.69 -14.66
CA ALA A 169 -4.94 4.07 -16.03
C ALA A 169 -6.17 4.98 -16.12
N GLY A 170 -7.26 4.67 -15.42
CA GLY A 170 -8.49 5.46 -15.37
C GLY A 170 -8.26 6.88 -14.86
N VAL A 171 -7.53 7.01 -13.74
CA VAL A 171 -7.15 8.29 -13.12
C VAL A 171 -6.29 9.13 -14.07
N THR A 172 -5.31 8.50 -14.73
CA THR A 172 -4.43 9.19 -15.69
C THR A 172 -5.20 9.71 -16.90
N ILE A 173 -6.15 8.91 -17.43
CA ILE A 173 -7.03 9.32 -18.53
C ILE A 173 -7.90 10.51 -18.11
N VAL A 174 -8.45 10.50 -16.90
CA VAL A 174 -9.25 11.63 -16.38
C VAL A 174 -8.40 12.88 -16.14
N SER A 175 -7.12 12.72 -15.81
CA SER A 175 -6.23 13.84 -15.52
C SER A 175 -5.67 14.51 -16.78
N THR A 176 -5.57 13.77 -17.87
CA THR A 176 -5.07 14.26 -19.16
C THR A 176 -6.18 14.51 -20.19
N SER A 177 -7.45 14.23 -19.85
CA SER A 177 -8.55 14.38 -20.79
C SER A 177 -8.89 15.84 -21.10
N HIS A 178 -8.99 16.17 -22.39
CA HIS A 178 -9.51 17.46 -22.87
C HIS A 178 -10.97 17.37 -23.34
N THR A 179 -11.57 16.17 -23.34
CA THR A 179 -12.93 15.92 -23.83
C THR A 179 -13.74 15.14 -22.79
N GLU A 180 -15.02 15.51 -22.61
CA GLU A 180 -15.94 14.83 -21.68
C GLU A 180 -16.05 13.32 -21.92
N LYS A 181 -15.95 12.88 -23.19
CA LYS A 181 -15.96 11.47 -23.56
C LYS A 181 -14.78 10.71 -22.95
N GLN A 182 -13.58 11.27 -22.98
CA GLN A 182 -12.38 10.66 -22.40
C GLN A 182 -12.50 10.61 -20.88
N THR A 183 -12.96 11.69 -20.26
CA THR A 183 -13.23 11.73 -18.81
C THR A 183 -14.22 10.65 -18.38
N ARG A 184 -15.31 10.45 -19.13
CA ARG A 184 -16.30 9.41 -18.81
C ARG A 184 -15.72 8.00 -18.94
N ILE A 185 -14.90 7.76 -19.97
CA ILE A 185 -14.23 6.46 -20.15
C ILE A 185 -13.28 6.21 -18.98
N GLY A 186 -12.44 7.18 -18.62
CA GLY A 186 -11.51 7.03 -17.49
C GLY A 186 -12.22 6.76 -16.16
N LYS A 187 -13.28 7.53 -15.84
CA LYS A 187 -14.13 7.30 -14.66
C LYS A 187 -14.71 5.88 -14.62
N ASN A 188 -15.19 5.37 -15.76
CA ASN A 188 -15.76 4.02 -15.83
C ASN A 188 -14.70 2.93 -15.66
N ILE A 189 -13.50 3.12 -16.22
CA ILE A 189 -12.38 2.17 -16.08
C ILE A 189 -11.94 2.10 -14.62
N GLU A 190 -11.79 3.25 -13.97
CA GLU A 190 -11.44 3.35 -12.56
C GLU A 190 -12.49 2.68 -11.66
N MET A 191 -13.77 2.98 -11.88
CA MET A 191 -14.88 2.36 -11.13
C MET A 191 -14.93 0.85 -11.32
N ALA A 192 -14.63 0.35 -12.53
CA ALA A 192 -14.58 -1.09 -12.79
C ALA A 192 -13.47 -1.78 -11.99
N GLY A 193 -12.31 -1.12 -11.81
CA GLY A 193 -11.23 -1.59 -10.95
C GLY A 193 -11.72 -1.76 -9.50
N LEU A 194 -12.27 -0.71 -8.91
CA LEU A 194 -12.73 -0.72 -7.52
C LEU A 194 -13.77 -1.81 -7.25
N ILE A 195 -14.73 -1.98 -8.17
CA ILE A 195 -15.74 -3.03 -8.07
C ILE A 195 -15.09 -4.42 -8.13
N SER A 196 -14.14 -4.64 -9.05
CA SER A 196 -13.41 -5.90 -9.15
C SER A 196 -12.64 -6.22 -7.88
N GLN A 197 -11.98 -5.22 -7.28
CA GLN A 197 -11.23 -5.37 -6.03
C GLN A 197 -12.16 -5.73 -4.86
N VAL A 198 -13.33 -5.09 -4.75
CA VAL A 198 -14.31 -5.43 -3.70
C VAL A 198 -14.86 -6.84 -3.88
N ILE A 199 -15.15 -7.27 -5.12
CA ILE A 199 -15.59 -8.64 -5.38
C ILE A 199 -14.53 -9.65 -4.93
N ALA A 200 -13.25 -9.39 -5.24
CA ALA A 200 -12.14 -10.23 -4.79
C ALA A 200 -12.07 -10.30 -3.26
N LEU A 201 -12.20 -9.16 -2.57
CA LEU A 201 -12.16 -9.09 -1.11
C LEU A 201 -13.36 -9.81 -0.46
N VAL A 202 -14.55 -9.78 -1.07
CA VAL A 202 -15.72 -10.57 -0.60
C VAL A 202 -15.46 -12.07 -0.75
N LEU A 203 -14.92 -12.50 -1.89
CA LEU A 203 -14.54 -13.90 -2.11
C LEU A 203 -13.46 -14.34 -1.12
N PHE A 204 -12.52 -13.45 -0.80
CA PHE A 204 -11.51 -13.70 0.22
C PHE A 204 -12.15 -13.89 1.60
N ALA A 205 -12.97 -12.92 2.04
CA ALA A 205 -13.60 -12.93 3.35
C ALA A 205 -14.51 -14.15 3.55
N THR A 206 -15.25 -14.56 2.52
CA THR A 206 -16.10 -15.76 2.57
C THR A 206 -15.27 -17.04 2.72
N ALA A 207 -14.19 -17.18 1.96
CA ALA A 207 -13.29 -18.32 2.08
C ALA A 207 -12.54 -18.35 3.43
N ALA A 208 -12.06 -17.21 3.92
CA ALA A 208 -11.44 -17.10 5.24
C ALA A 208 -12.43 -17.47 6.36
N THR A 209 -13.69 -17.07 6.23
CA THR A 209 -14.76 -17.42 7.18
C THR A 209 -15.10 -18.91 7.14
N ASP A 210 -15.22 -19.51 5.94
CA ASP A 210 -15.43 -20.96 5.79
C ASP A 210 -14.28 -21.75 6.43
N PHE A 211 -13.03 -21.36 6.18
CA PHE A 211 -11.86 -21.94 6.82
C PHE A 211 -11.92 -21.81 8.35
N ALA A 212 -12.26 -20.63 8.88
CA ALA A 212 -12.36 -20.42 10.33
C ALA A 212 -13.44 -21.31 10.98
N ILE A 213 -14.59 -21.50 10.32
CA ILE A 213 -15.66 -22.38 10.80
C ILE A 213 -15.20 -23.85 10.78
N ARG A 214 -14.54 -24.29 9.71
CA ARG A 214 -14.01 -25.65 9.59
C ARG A 214 -12.92 -25.94 10.61
N ALA A 215 -11.96 -25.03 10.77
CA ALA A 215 -10.90 -25.15 11.77
C ALA A 215 -11.48 -25.30 13.18
N ARG A 216 -12.54 -24.57 13.53
CA ARG A 216 -13.23 -24.72 14.82
C ARG A 216 -13.95 -26.06 14.98
N LYS A 217 -14.54 -26.60 13.90
CA LYS A 217 -15.25 -27.89 13.91
C LYS A 217 -14.29 -29.09 13.92
N ALA A 218 -13.16 -29.00 13.24
CA ALA A 218 -12.15 -30.05 13.12
C ALA A 218 -11.16 -30.10 14.30
N LYS A 219 -11.57 -29.67 15.51
CA LYS A 219 -10.69 -29.53 16.68
C LYS A 219 -9.98 -30.82 17.10
N SER A 220 -10.54 -31.97 16.74
CA SER A 220 -9.95 -33.29 17.01
C SER A 220 -8.88 -33.72 16.00
N THR A 221 -8.76 -33.03 14.87
CA THR A 221 -7.90 -33.41 13.73
C THR A 221 -6.75 -32.41 13.50
N TRP A 222 -6.54 -31.49 14.45
CA TRP A 222 -5.45 -30.51 14.35
C TRP A 222 -4.10 -31.21 14.45
N ASP A 223 -3.14 -30.76 13.65
CA ASP A 223 -1.77 -31.25 13.70
C ASP A 223 -1.20 -31.08 15.13
N GLU A 224 -0.83 -32.20 15.76
CA GLU A 224 -0.31 -32.21 17.14
C GLU A 224 0.96 -31.36 17.27
N ARG A 225 1.71 -31.19 16.17
CA ARG A 225 2.96 -30.41 16.13
C ARG A 225 2.77 -28.93 16.48
N TYR A 226 1.61 -28.34 16.16
CA TYR A 226 1.36 -26.90 16.31
C TYR A 226 0.30 -26.58 17.36
N GLN A 227 -0.21 -27.59 18.06
CA GLN A 227 -1.28 -27.43 19.05
C GLN A 227 -0.90 -26.50 20.20
N SER A 228 0.38 -26.45 20.60
CA SER A 228 0.89 -25.59 21.66
C SER A 228 0.80 -24.10 21.29
N VAL A 229 1.13 -23.76 20.03
CA VAL A 229 1.10 -22.40 19.49
C VAL A 229 -0.34 -21.93 19.26
N VAL A 230 -1.17 -22.75 18.61
CA VAL A 230 -2.55 -22.41 18.25
C VAL A 230 -3.45 -22.16 19.47
N LYS A 231 -3.14 -22.80 20.60
CA LYS A 231 -3.91 -22.63 21.85
C LYS A 231 -3.56 -21.35 22.60
N THR A 232 -2.43 -20.70 22.30
CA THR A 232 -1.98 -19.51 23.02
C THR A 232 -2.96 -18.33 22.88
N PRO A 233 -3.08 -17.48 23.91
CA PRO A 233 -3.92 -16.28 23.83
C PRO A 233 -3.41 -15.29 22.77
N ILE A 234 -2.09 -15.25 22.54
CA ILE A 234 -1.44 -14.38 21.54
C ILE A 234 -1.87 -14.78 20.13
N PHE A 235 -1.87 -16.08 19.82
CA PHE A 235 -2.31 -16.57 18.52
C PHE A 235 -3.79 -16.26 18.26
N LYS A 236 -4.65 -16.40 19.26
CA LYS A 236 -6.08 -16.03 19.12
C LYS A 236 -6.26 -14.53 18.91
N ALA A 237 -5.49 -13.70 19.61
CA ALA A 237 -5.51 -12.26 19.44
C ALA A 237 -5.01 -11.84 18.05
N PHE A 238 -4.01 -12.53 17.52
CA PHE A 238 -3.57 -12.40 16.12
C PHE A 238 -4.66 -12.78 15.10
N LEU A 239 -5.37 -13.89 15.31
CA LEU A 239 -6.50 -14.24 14.41
C LEU A 239 -7.60 -13.18 14.46
N THR A 240 -7.86 -12.61 15.63
CA THR A 240 -8.83 -11.53 15.78
C THR A 240 -8.32 -10.24 15.12
N SER A 241 -7.03 -9.93 15.22
CA SER A 241 -6.43 -8.77 14.57
C SER A 241 -6.48 -8.86 13.05
N LEU A 242 -6.26 -10.05 12.46
CA LEU A 242 -6.45 -10.31 11.03
C LEU A 242 -7.90 -10.08 10.60
N GLY A 243 -8.87 -10.53 11.39
CA GLY A 243 -10.29 -10.31 11.14
C GLY A 243 -10.68 -8.83 11.18
N ILE A 244 -10.20 -8.09 12.19
CA ILE A 244 -10.44 -6.65 12.32
C ILE A 244 -9.80 -5.90 11.14
N ALA A 245 -8.54 -6.20 10.81
CA ALA A 245 -7.84 -5.57 9.69
C ALA A 245 -8.54 -5.81 8.35
N THR A 246 -9.03 -7.04 8.12
CA THR A 246 -9.82 -7.38 6.92
C THR A 246 -11.12 -6.58 6.86
N LEU A 247 -11.84 -6.46 7.99
CA LEU A 247 -13.09 -5.71 8.06
C LEU A 247 -12.90 -4.21 7.81
N THR A 248 -11.84 -3.62 8.36
CA THR A 248 -11.54 -2.19 8.16
C THR A 248 -11.11 -1.90 6.72
N ILE A 249 -10.29 -2.77 6.10
CA ILE A 249 -9.94 -2.64 4.67
C ILE A 249 -11.18 -2.79 3.81
N PHE A 250 -12.07 -3.74 4.13
CA PHE A 250 -13.33 -3.93 3.40
C PHE A 250 -14.25 -2.71 3.50
N THR A 251 -14.38 -2.13 4.70
CA THR A 251 -15.16 -0.90 4.91
C THR A 251 -14.62 0.25 4.07
N ARG A 252 -13.28 0.38 4.02
CA ARG A 252 -12.58 1.36 3.18
C ARG A 252 -12.87 1.13 1.69
N SER A 253 -12.78 -0.10 1.20
CA SER A 253 -13.07 -0.40 -0.21
C SER A 253 -14.52 -0.09 -0.60
N ILE A 254 -15.50 -0.30 0.29
CA ILE A 254 -16.89 0.12 0.05
C ILE A 254 -17.01 1.64 -0.02
N TYR A 255 -16.40 2.35 0.94
CA TYR A 255 -16.40 3.81 0.93
C TYR A 255 -15.83 4.36 -0.38
N ARG A 256 -14.74 3.78 -0.87
CA ARG A 256 -14.09 4.19 -2.12
C ARG A 256 -15.01 4.08 -3.34
N ILE A 257 -15.78 2.99 -3.43
CA ILE A 257 -16.82 2.84 -4.46
C ILE A 257 -17.89 3.92 -4.33
N ILE A 258 -18.39 4.19 -3.13
CA ILE A 258 -19.45 5.18 -2.90
C ILE A 258 -18.94 6.58 -3.25
N GLU A 259 -17.75 6.92 -2.77
CA GLU A 259 -17.09 8.20 -3.02
C GLU A 259 -16.92 8.47 -4.53
N LEU A 260 -16.44 7.47 -5.29
CA LEU A 260 -16.16 7.61 -6.71
C LEU A 260 -17.34 7.29 -7.62
N SER A 261 -18.45 6.76 -7.08
CA SER A 261 -19.68 6.53 -7.84
C SER A 261 -20.29 7.83 -8.39
N GLY A 262 -20.11 8.95 -7.68
CA GLY A 262 -20.47 10.30 -8.16
C GLY A 262 -19.41 10.92 -9.09
N GLY A 263 -18.28 10.25 -9.29
CA GLY A 263 -17.09 10.75 -9.97
C GLY A 263 -16.40 11.92 -9.26
N PHE A 264 -15.36 12.47 -9.89
CA PHE A 264 -14.58 13.63 -9.39
C PHE A 264 -15.36 14.94 -9.21
N THR A 265 -16.66 14.96 -9.51
CA THR A 265 -17.58 16.11 -9.32
C THR A 265 -18.66 15.82 -8.27
N GLY A 266 -18.65 14.62 -7.67
CA GLY A 266 -19.63 14.21 -6.67
C GLY A 266 -19.42 14.95 -5.35
N SER A 267 -20.53 15.36 -4.71
CA SER A 267 -20.51 16.14 -3.47
C SER A 267 -19.78 15.47 -2.30
N LEU A 268 -19.70 14.13 -2.29
CA LEU A 268 -18.94 13.36 -1.29
C LEU A 268 -17.42 13.54 -1.48
N PHE A 269 -16.95 13.41 -2.71
CA PHE A 269 -15.53 13.58 -3.07
C PHE A 269 -15.07 15.02 -2.88
N THR A 270 -15.90 16.00 -3.27
CA THR A 270 -15.51 17.41 -3.32
C THR A 270 -15.83 18.21 -2.07
N GLY A 271 -16.65 17.73 -1.13
CA GLY A 271 -17.22 18.56 -0.07
C GLY A 271 -17.05 18.09 1.38
N TYR A 272 -16.70 16.82 1.65
CA TYR A 272 -16.74 16.25 3.00
C TYR A 272 -15.43 15.61 3.45
N GLU A 273 -14.41 16.42 3.75
CA GLU A 273 -13.12 15.94 4.26
C GLU A 273 -13.20 15.02 5.51
N PRO A 274 -14.02 15.31 6.54
CA PRO A 274 -14.03 14.47 7.74
C PRO A 274 -14.46 13.03 7.48
N ILE A 275 -15.37 12.81 6.51
CA ILE A 275 -15.81 11.47 6.14
C ILE A 275 -14.67 10.71 5.46
N PHE A 276 -13.95 11.37 4.54
CA PHE A 276 -12.74 10.83 3.93
C PHE A 276 -11.72 10.42 5.01
N MET A 277 -11.41 11.30 5.95
CA MET A 277 -10.42 11.02 7.01
C MET A 277 -10.81 9.81 7.88
N VAL A 278 -12.10 9.65 8.17
CA VAL A 278 -12.57 8.52 9.00
C VAL A 278 -12.59 7.21 8.20
N PHE A 279 -13.14 7.20 7.00
CA PHE A 279 -13.37 5.96 6.27
C PHE A 279 -12.17 5.50 5.43
N GLU A 280 -11.35 6.42 4.90
CA GLU A 280 -10.11 6.09 4.20
C GLU A 280 -8.96 5.92 5.20
N THR A 281 -8.66 6.97 5.96
CA THR A 281 -7.42 7.00 6.77
C THR A 281 -7.52 6.20 8.04
N PHE A 282 -8.53 6.48 8.86
CA PHE A 282 -8.62 5.91 10.19
C PHE A 282 -8.86 4.39 10.14
N MET A 283 -9.61 3.90 9.16
CA MET A 283 -9.78 2.46 8.92
C MET A 283 -8.44 1.77 8.62
N ILE A 284 -7.60 2.37 7.78
CA ILE A 284 -6.27 1.81 7.49
C ILE A 284 -5.34 1.89 8.71
N ILE A 285 -5.38 2.98 9.48
CA ILE A 285 -4.60 3.09 10.72
C ILE A 285 -4.97 1.96 11.70
N ILE A 286 -6.26 1.66 11.86
CA ILE A 286 -6.70 0.52 12.68
C ILE A 286 -6.11 -0.78 12.15
N ALA A 287 -6.21 -1.04 10.84
CA ALA A 287 -5.67 -2.23 10.20
C ALA A 287 -4.16 -2.37 10.47
N CYS A 288 -3.38 -1.34 10.17
CA CYS A 288 -1.93 -1.33 10.36
C CYS A 288 -1.55 -1.49 11.83
N THR A 289 -2.26 -0.81 12.74
CA THR A 289 -2.01 -0.92 14.18
C THR A 289 -2.28 -2.33 14.68
N CYS A 290 -3.40 -2.94 14.28
CA CYS A 290 -3.74 -4.33 14.61
C CYS A 290 -2.67 -5.32 14.11
N LEU A 291 -2.21 -5.15 12.87
CA LEU A 291 -1.17 -5.97 12.26
C LEU A 291 0.22 -5.74 12.88
N THR A 292 0.47 -4.54 13.42
CA THR A 292 1.73 -4.21 14.11
C THR A 292 1.77 -4.73 15.54
N VAL A 293 0.70 -4.51 16.32
CA VAL A 293 0.65 -4.88 17.74
C VAL A 293 0.62 -6.40 17.91
N TRP A 294 -0.22 -7.08 17.12
CA TRP A 294 -0.28 -8.54 17.09
C TRP A 294 0.51 -9.06 15.89
N HIS A 295 1.81 -8.78 15.89
CA HIS A 295 2.70 -9.17 14.80
C HIS A 295 2.76 -10.70 14.65
N PRO A 296 2.75 -11.25 13.40
CA PRO A 296 2.80 -12.69 13.17
C PRO A 296 4.00 -13.38 13.85
N ALA A 297 5.15 -12.72 13.90
CA ALA A 297 6.34 -13.24 14.60
C ALA A 297 6.07 -13.61 16.07
N LEU A 298 5.27 -12.80 16.77
CA LEU A 298 4.92 -13.05 18.18
C LEU A 298 3.90 -14.19 18.31
N ALA A 299 3.03 -14.33 17.32
CA ALA A 299 1.98 -15.35 17.31
C ALA A 299 2.50 -16.74 16.97
N PHE A 300 3.46 -16.84 16.05
CA PHE A 300 4.02 -18.12 15.59
C PHE A 300 5.34 -18.49 16.27
N GLY A 301 6.11 -17.52 16.81
CA GLY A 301 7.44 -17.78 17.36
C GLY A 301 8.38 -18.39 16.31
N ASP A 302 9.24 -19.32 16.75
CA ASP A 302 10.23 -19.98 15.89
C ASP A 302 9.61 -20.87 14.80
N VAL A 303 8.34 -21.25 14.96
CA VAL A 303 7.58 -22.07 14.00
C VAL A 303 7.34 -21.33 12.68
N TRP A 304 7.46 -19.99 12.67
CA TRP A 304 7.23 -19.21 11.47
C TRP A 304 8.07 -19.68 10.26
N HIS A 305 9.36 -19.97 10.47
CA HIS A 305 10.27 -20.38 9.40
C HIS A 305 9.95 -21.78 8.85
N GLN A 306 9.37 -22.64 9.67
CA GLN A 306 8.98 -24.00 9.29
C GLN A 306 7.73 -24.04 8.39
N LEU A 307 6.93 -22.97 8.39
CA LEU A 307 5.67 -22.90 7.64
C LEU A 307 5.85 -22.30 6.22
N ASN A 308 6.94 -22.57 5.51
CA ASN A 308 7.20 -21.97 4.20
C ASN A 308 6.42 -22.62 3.04
N PHE A 309 5.98 -21.81 2.07
CA PHE A 309 5.25 -22.26 0.88
C PHE A 309 6.12 -22.98 -0.18
N ASP A 310 7.44 -22.98 0.02
CA ASP A 310 8.43 -23.46 -0.96
C ASP A 310 8.92 -24.89 -0.68
N ASP A 311 8.71 -25.45 0.51
CA ASP A 311 8.93 -26.87 0.79
C ASP A 311 7.73 -27.70 0.36
N GLY A 312 7.61 -27.86 -0.96
CA GLY A 312 7.04 -29.10 -1.47
C GLY A 312 8.05 -30.20 -1.18
N THR A 313 7.68 -31.15 -0.31
CA THR A 313 8.42 -32.37 0.08
C THR A 313 9.57 -32.20 1.08
N GLU A 314 9.30 -32.15 2.37
CA GLU A 314 10.10 -32.91 3.36
C GLU A 314 9.21 -33.45 4.49
N GLY A 315 9.51 -34.69 4.89
CA GLY A 315 8.76 -35.49 5.85
C GLY A 315 8.79 -34.94 7.29
N PRO A 316 8.24 -35.68 8.27
CA PRO A 316 8.08 -35.18 9.63
C PRO A 316 9.43 -34.82 10.27
N PRO A 317 9.46 -33.84 11.19
CA PRO A 317 10.69 -33.31 11.75
C PRO A 317 11.47 -34.40 12.47
N LYS A 318 12.76 -34.54 12.14
CA LYS A 318 13.70 -35.32 12.95
C LYS A 318 13.84 -34.65 14.31
N LYS A 319 13.83 -35.46 15.36
CA LYS A 319 14.06 -35.02 16.74
C LYS A 319 15.41 -34.30 16.83
N MET A 320 15.44 -33.22 17.62
CA MET A 320 16.65 -32.48 17.97
C MET A 320 17.71 -33.44 18.52
N ASP A 321 18.80 -33.59 17.78
CA ASP A 321 20.10 -33.92 18.33
C ASP A 321 21.00 -32.69 18.07
N GLU A 322 21.64 -32.22 19.14
CA GLU A 322 22.49 -31.03 19.19
C GLU A 322 23.73 -31.20 18.30
N GLU A 323 23.69 -30.77 17.02
CA GLU A 323 24.95 -30.62 16.25
C GLU A 323 24.88 -29.66 15.04
N SER A 324 23.77 -28.94 14.79
CA SER A 324 23.63 -28.07 13.60
C SER A 324 24.07 -26.61 13.81
N GLY A 325 25.09 -26.38 14.64
CA GLY A 325 25.62 -25.03 14.94
C GLY A 325 26.57 -24.47 13.88
N ASP A 326 27.16 -25.33 13.04
CA ASP A 326 28.34 -24.94 12.27
C ASP A 326 28.10 -24.74 10.76
N GLU A 327 27.00 -25.26 10.20
CA GLU A 327 26.74 -25.18 8.74
C GLU A 327 26.04 -23.88 8.31
N GLU A 328 25.12 -23.32 9.11
CA GLU A 328 24.39 -22.08 8.76
C GLU A 328 25.25 -20.82 8.94
N SER A 329 26.23 -20.86 9.86
CA SER A 329 27.25 -19.81 10.02
C SER A 329 28.11 -19.67 8.75
N GLN A 330 28.49 -20.78 8.11
CA GLN A 330 29.33 -20.78 6.92
C GLN A 330 28.61 -20.28 5.66
N ILE A 331 27.30 -20.49 5.53
CA ILE A 331 26.51 -19.99 4.40
C ILE A 331 26.32 -18.46 4.51
N GLY A 332 26.05 -17.97 5.73
CA GLY A 332 25.99 -16.53 6.01
C GLY A 332 27.33 -15.83 5.77
N GLU A 333 28.43 -16.43 6.22
CA GLU A 333 29.78 -15.87 6.03
C GLU A 333 30.22 -15.87 4.55
N LYS A 334 29.81 -16.89 3.77
CA LYS A 334 30.01 -16.91 2.31
C LYS A 334 29.21 -15.82 1.60
N SER A 335 27.95 -15.61 1.95
CA SER A 335 27.12 -14.59 1.30
C SER A 335 27.62 -13.18 1.61
N VAL A 336 28.10 -12.93 2.82
CA VAL A 336 28.69 -11.64 3.20
C VAL A 336 30.04 -11.41 2.50
N ARG A 337 30.88 -12.44 2.33
CA ARG A 337 32.12 -12.33 1.53
C ARG A 337 31.87 -11.99 0.07
N VAL A 338 30.89 -12.64 -0.56
CA VAL A 338 30.54 -12.36 -1.97
C VAL A 338 30.09 -10.91 -2.14
N SER A 339 29.28 -10.38 -1.22
CA SER A 339 28.87 -8.98 -1.27
C SER A 339 30.01 -7.99 -1.01
N ILE A 340 31.00 -8.33 -0.18
CA ILE A 340 32.17 -7.47 0.06
C ILE A 340 33.12 -7.46 -1.16
N GLU A 341 33.31 -8.61 -1.83
CA GLU A 341 34.07 -8.68 -3.09
C GLU A 341 33.38 -7.88 -4.21
N GLU A 342 32.06 -7.98 -4.37
CA GLU A 342 31.33 -7.20 -5.38
C GLU A 342 31.39 -5.68 -5.13
N ILE A 343 31.44 -5.25 -3.86
CA ILE A 343 31.61 -3.82 -3.51
C ILE A 343 33.04 -3.35 -3.78
N GLY A 344 34.04 -4.17 -3.48
CA GLY A 344 35.45 -3.86 -3.79
C GLY A 344 35.72 -3.73 -5.29
N ASP A 345 35.11 -4.61 -6.09
CA ASP A 345 35.21 -4.55 -7.55
C ASP A 345 34.48 -3.32 -8.13
N ALA A 346 33.36 -2.91 -7.53
CA ALA A 346 32.65 -1.70 -7.92
C ALA A 346 33.44 -0.41 -7.58
N GLU A 347 34.12 -0.35 -6.43
CA GLU A 347 34.98 0.79 -6.07
C GLU A 347 36.23 0.88 -6.96
N SER A 348 36.85 -0.27 -7.30
CA SER A 348 37.97 -0.33 -8.24
C SER A 348 37.59 0.20 -9.62
N GLN A 349 36.42 -0.19 -10.15
CA GLN A 349 35.93 0.30 -11.44
C GLN A 349 35.51 1.79 -11.43
N LEU A 350 35.04 2.32 -10.30
CA LEU A 350 34.78 3.76 -10.14
C LEU A 350 36.09 4.56 -10.07
N GLY A 351 37.12 4.04 -9.40
CA GLY A 351 38.45 4.62 -9.36
C GLY A 351 39.09 4.71 -10.75
N GLU A 352 39.03 3.63 -11.53
CA GLU A 352 39.59 3.57 -12.88
C GLU A 352 38.84 4.50 -13.86
N LYS A 353 37.51 4.60 -13.74
CA LYS A 353 36.70 5.56 -14.52
C LYS A 353 37.00 7.01 -14.16
N ASN A 354 37.16 7.35 -12.89
CA ASN A 354 37.48 8.71 -12.46
C ASN A 354 38.89 9.14 -12.89
N VAL A 355 39.87 8.22 -12.89
CA VAL A 355 41.21 8.48 -13.43
C VAL A 355 41.17 8.67 -14.94
N ARG A 356 40.39 7.85 -15.68
CA ARG A 356 40.26 7.96 -17.14
C ARG A 356 39.57 9.26 -17.56
N VAL A 357 38.54 9.71 -16.83
CA VAL A 357 37.86 11.00 -17.06
C VAL A 357 38.74 12.21 -16.68
N SER A 358 39.62 12.08 -15.69
CA SER A 358 40.59 13.12 -15.33
C SER A 358 41.72 13.26 -16.37
N MET A 359 42.15 12.14 -16.97
CA MET A 359 43.15 12.13 -18.04
C MET A 359 42.61 12.66 -19.38
N GLU A 360 41.33 12.46 -19.67
CA GLU A 360 40.68 13.01 -20.87
C GLU A 360 40.51 14.54 -20.79
N LYS A 361 40.36 15.11 -19.58
CA LYS A 361 40.31 16.57 -19.36
C LYS A 361 41.67 17.28 -19.46
N HIS A 362 42.79 16.56 -19.40
CA HIS A 362 44.14 17.16 -19.40
C HIS A 362 44.99 16.84 -20.64
N GLY A 363 44.42 16.22 -21.69
CA GLY A 363 45.01 16.22 -23.03
C GLY A 363 46.44 15.65 -23.13
N MET A 364 46.73 14.52 -22.51
CA MET A 364 48.01 13.82 -22.69
C MET A 364 47.82 12.54 -23.53
N ARG A 365 48.39 12.54 -24.73
CA ARG A 365 48.46 11.39 -25.65
C ARG A 365 49.88 10.82 -25.57
N ILE A 366 50.05 9.58 -25.14
CA ILE A 366 51.35 8.87 -25.19
C ILE A 366 51.24 7.71 -26.18
N GLN A 367 52.17 7.66 -27.15
CA GLN A 367 52.31 6.60 -28.16
C GLN A 367 52.87 5.31 -27.54
N PRO A 368 52.49 4.13 -28.06
CA PRO A 368 52.99 2.86 -27.54
C PRO A 368 54.37 2.51 -28.12
N SER A 369 55.24 1.96 -27.27
CA SER A 369 56.44 1.20 -27.64
C SER A 369 56.37 -0.19 -27.01
#